data_AF-A0A2H9P8W0-F1
#
_entry.id   AF-A0A2H9P8W0-F1
#
_cell.length_a   1.000
_cell.length_b   1.000
_cell.length_c   1.000
_cell.angle_alpha   90.00
_cell.angle_beta   90.00
_cell.angle_gamma   90.00
#
_symmetry.space_group_name_H-M   'P 1'
#
loop_
_entity.id
_entity.type
_entity.pdbx_description
1 polymer ?
#
loop_
_entity_poly.entity_id
_entity_poly.type
_entity_poly.pdbx_seq_one_letter_code
_entity_poly.pdbx_strand_id
1 'polypeptide(L)'
;KPKEQINNFSKLDLKIGEIIFAEPILDSDKLLVLQVDFGSEKRQIVSGIRAHYSPSQLIGKKAVFLTNLKPRTLKGFESQGMILIAEKRDGLAQKWSILIVETSEKGSAVFVEPTELKLHSEIEFSDFQAVNLVVNKKGEVIYNNKPLTTKNEKIKTDRKVESGAQIY
;
A
#
# COMPACT_ATOMS: atom_id res chain seq x y z
N LYS A 1 29.21 -10.20 16.62
CA LYS A 1 27.91 -10.84 16.31
C LYS A 1 27.13 -9.87 15.45
N PRO A 2 26.71 -10.21 14.21
CA PRO A 2 25.84 -9.31 13.45
C PRO A 2 24.53 -9.19 14.24
N LYS A 3 24.08 -7.95 14.51
CA LYS A 3 22.76 -7.69 15.07
C LYS A 3 21.75 -8.31 14.10
N GLU A 4 20.97 -9.29 14.54
CA GLU A 4 19.78 -9.72 13.82
C GLU A 4 18.97 -8.46 13.53
N GLN A 5 18.85 -8.12 12.25
CA GLN A 5 18.03 -7.02 11.80
C GLN A 5 16.60 -7.40 12.16
N ILE A 6 16.02 -6.74 13.16
CA ILE A 6 14.65 -7.01 13.60
C ILE A 6 13.75 -6.92 12.36
N ASN A 7 13.12 -8.03 11.99
CA ASN A 7 12.25 -8.10 10.82
C ASN A 7 10.91 -7.42 11.14
N ASN A 8 10.91 -6.09 11.07
CA ASN A 8 9.73 -5.26 11.32
C ASN A 8 8.64 -5.48 10.26
N PHE A 9 8.99 -5.99 9.06
CA PHE A 9 8.01 -6.31 8.02
C PHE A 9 6.99 -7.35 8.50
N SER A 10 7.41 -8.29 9.35
CA SER A 10 6.51 -9.32 9.90
C SER A 10 5.37 -8.79 10.78
N LYS A 11 5.36 -7.50 11.11
CA LYS A 11 4.24 -6.84 11.80
C LYS A 11 3.14 -6.36 10.84
N LEU A 12 3.45 -6.20 9.56
CA LEU A 12 2.54 -5.60 8.59
C LEU A 12 1.58 -6.66 8.04
N ASP A 13 0.27 -6.39 8.10
CA ASP A 13 -0.74 -7.16 7.38
C ASP A 13 -1.06 -6.47 6.05
N LEU A 14 -0.31 -6.86 5.01
CA LEU A 14 -0.47 -6.34 3.66
C LEU A 14 -1.33 -7.27 2.81
N LYS A 15 -2.39 -6.73 2.20
CA LYS A 15 -3.33 -7.49 1.35
C LYS A 15 -3.58 -6.81 0.02
N ILE A 16 -3.90 -7.63 -0.98
CA ILE A 16 -4.44 -7.14 -2.25
C ILE A 16 -5.92 -6.80 -2.07
N GLY A 17 -6.30 -5.56 -2.41
CA GLY A 17 -7.69 -5.11 -2.42
C GLY A 17 -8.09 -4.58 -3.79
N GLU A 18 -9.34 -4.78 -4.18
CA GLU A 18 -9.91 -4.18 -5.39
C GLU A 18 -10.69 -2.92 -5.03
N ILE A 19 -10.37 -1.79 -5.67
CA ILE A 19 -11.09 -0.54 -5.45
C ILE A 19 -12.40 -0.60 -6.24
N ILE A 20 -13.53 -0.77 -5.55
CA ILE A 20 -14.85 -0.89 -6.18
C ILE A 20 -15.59 0.45 -6.25
N PHE A 21 -15.17 1.42 -5.45
CA PHE A 21 -15.71 2.79 -5.46
C PHE A 21 -14.63 3.78 -5.02
N ALA A 22 -14.66 4.98 -5.58
CA ALA A 22 -13.82 6.09 -5.19
C ALA A 22 -14.56 7.40 -5.42
N GLU A 23 -14.43 8.36 -4.50
CA GLU A 23 -14.92 9.72 -4.71
C GLU A 23 -14.08 10.75 -3.93
N PRO A 24 -14.06 12.02 -4.36
CA PRO A 24 -13.44 13.08 -3.59
C PRO A 24 -14.23 13.41 -2.33
N ILE A 25 -13.53 13.73 -1.23
CA ILE A 25 -14.17 14.33 -0.06
C ILE A 25 -14.42 15.81 -0.34
N LEU A 26 -15.67 16.27 -0.20
CA LEU A 26 -16.10 17.63 -0.56
C LEU A 26 -15.24 18.72 0.13
N ASP A 27 -14.94 18.54 1.42
CA ASP A 27 -14.16 19.49 2.24
C ASP A 27 -12.64 19.23 2.23
N SER A 28 -12.13 18.58 1.18
CA SER A 28 -10.69 18.32 1.03
C SER A 28 -10.21 18.19 -0.42
N ASP A 29 -9.28 19.06 -0.81
CA ASP A 29 -8.60 18.96 -2.12
C ASP A 29 -7.58 17.83 -2.23
N LYS A 30 -7.31 17.13 -1.12
CA LYS A 30 -6.26 16.10 -1.05
C LYS A 30 -6.80 14.68 -0.91
N LEU A 31 -8.00 14.53 -0.34
CA LEU A 31 -8.50 13.23 0.08
C LEU A 31 -9.50 12.65 -0.92
N LEU A 32 -9.37 11.34 -1.14
CA LEU A 32 -10.40 10.48 -1.69
C LEU A 32 -10.89 9.54 -0.59
N VAL A 33 -12.18 9.20 -0.61
CA VAL A 33 -12.72 8.04 0.09
C VAL A 33 -12.88 6.89 -0.90
N LEU A 34 -12.40 5.71 -0.51
CA LEU A 34 -12.40 4.49 -1.30
C LEU A 34 -13.24 3.44 -0.59
N GLN A 35 -13.99 2.64 -1.35
CA GLN A 35 -14.47 1.33 -0.88
C GLN A 35 -13.64 0.26 -1.55
N VAL A 36 -13.05 -0.61 -0.73
CA VAL A 36 -12.10 -1.62 -1.18
C VAL A 36 -12.60 -3.01 -0.80
N ASP A 37 -12.67 -3.90 -1.77
CA ASP A 37 -13.10 -5.29 -1.63
C ASP A 37 -11.88 -6.21 -1.51
N PHE A 38 -11.76 -6.89 -0.37
CA PHE A 38 -10.72 -7.86 -0.06
C PHE A 38 -11.21 -9.32 -0.22
N GLY A 39 -12.37 -9.54 -0.83
CA GLY A 39 -12.99 -10.84 -1.03
C GLY A 39 -13.92 -11.23 0.10
N SER A 40 -13.37 -11.40 1.30
CA SER A 40 -14.14 -11.75 2.50
C SER A 40 -14.81 -10.56 3.18
N GLU A 41 -14.28 -9.35 2.95
CA GLU A 41 -14.73 -8.13 3.59
C GLU A 41 -14.57 -6.94 2.64
N LYS A 42 -15.29 -5.86 2.96
CA LYS A 42 -15.14 -4.56 2.30
C LYS A 42 -14.79 -3.52 3.36
N ARG A 43 -13.91 -2.59 3.03
CA ARG A 43 -13.48 -1.53 3.96
C ARG A 43 -13.51 -0.16 3.31
N GLN A 44 -13.81 0.84 4.14
CA GLN A 44 -13.62 2.23 3.78
C GLN A 44 -12.16 2.64 4.03
N ILE A 45 -11.52 3.24 3.03
CA ILE A 45 -10.14 3.72 3.12
C ILE A 45 -10.09 5.16 2.63
N VAL A 46 -9.56 6.06 3.45
CA VAL A 46 -9.40 7.48 3.13
C VAL A 46 -7.93 7.72 2.77
N SER A 47 -7.68 8.23 1.57
CA SER A 47 -6.32 8.36 1.03
C SER A 47 -6.03 9.75 0.46
N GLY A 48 -4.82 10.25 0.73
CA GLY A 48 -4.33 11.56 0.31
C GLY A 48 -3.84 11.66 -1.13
N ILE A 49 -4.39 10.85 -2.05
CA ILE A 49 -3.89 10.69 -3.42
C ILE A 49 -4.66 11.47 -4.48
N ARG A 50 -5.63 12.33 -4.09
CA ARG A 50 -6.51 13.07 -5.02
C ARG A 50 -5.75 13.92 -6.03
N ALA A 51 -4.61 14.48 -5.65
CA ALA A 51 -3.78 15.29 -6.55
C ALA A 51 -3.10 14.47 -7.66
N HIS A 52 -3.03 13.13 -7.51
CA HIS A 52 -2.27 12.24 -8.40
C HIS A 52 -3.16 11.23 -9.14
N TYR A 53 -4.36 10.95 -8.61
CA TYR A 53 -5.31 10.00 -9.16
C TYR A 53 -6.73 10.55 -9.14
N SER A 54 -7.43 10.43 -10.28
CA SER A 54 -8.87 10.59 -10.32
C SER A 54 -9.57 9.30 -9.84
N PRO A 55 -10.80 9.39 -9.33
CA PRO A 55 -11.61 8.21 -9.01
C PRO A 55 -11.69 7.18 -10.15
N SER A 56 -11.90 7.64 -11.37
CA SER A 56 -12.00 6.79 -12.57
C SER A 56 -10.72 6.03 -12.89
N GLN A 57 -9.55 6.52 -12.46
CA GLN A 57 -8.29 5.81 -12.62
C GLN A 57 -8.11 4.72 -11.57
N LEU A 58 -8.85 4.75 -10.46
CA LEU A 58 -8.67 3.83 -9.34
C LEU A 58 -9.67 2.68 -9.37
N ILE A 59 -10.93 2.95 -9.74
CA ILE A 59 -11.99 1.93 -9.76
C ILE A 59 -11.59 0.77 -10.69
N GLY A 60 -11.73 -0.46 -10.18
CA GLY A 60 -11.35 -1.71 -10.84
C GLY A 60 -9.87 -2.08 -10.70
N LYS A 61 -9.03 -1.22 -10.11
CA LYS A 61 -7.62 -1.57 -9.86
C LYS A 61 -7.49 -2.43 -8.61
N LYS A 62 -6.62 -3.44 -8.71
CA LYS A 62 -6.11 -4.21 -7.57
C LYS A 62 -4.82 -3.60 -7.08
N ALA A 63 -4.82 -3.16 -5.82
CA ALA A 63 -3.69 -2.49 -5.19
C ALA A 63 -3.30 -3.14 -3.86
N VAL A 64 -2.13 -2.77 -3.33
CA VAL A 64 -1.66 -3.22 -2.01
C VAL A 64 -2.17 -2.27 -0.92
N PHE A 65 -2.71 -2.86 0.14
CA PHE A 65 -3.20 -2.13 1.30
C PHE A 65 -2.61 -2.68 2.60
N LEU A 66 -2.29 -1.80 3.54
CA LEU A 66 -2.04 -2.13 4.93
C LEU A 66 -3.37 -2.21 5.68
N THR A 67 -3.66 -3.38 6.24
CA THR A 67 -4.99 -3.74 6.77
C THR A 67 -5.04 -3.92 8.29
N ASN A 68 -3.89 -3.93 8.98
CA ASN A 68 -3.83 -3.92 10.45
C ASN A 68 -3.36 -2.59 11.03
N LEU A 69 -3.41 -1.50 10.26
CA LEU A 69 -3.21 -0.16 10.82
C LEU A 69 -4.43 0.22 11.66
N LYS A 70 -4.21 0.77 12.85
CA LYS A 70 -5.31 1.29 13.68
C LYS A 70 -6.19 2.25 12.87
N PRO A 71 -7.54 2.10 12.93
CA PRO A 71 -8.44 3.00 12.26
C PRO A 71 -8.23 4.45 12.69
N ARG A 72 -8.39 5.38 11.74
CA ARG A 72 -8.32 6.82 12.02
C ARG A 72 -9.41 7.57 11.27
N THR A 73 -9.97 8.58 11.91
CA THR A 73 -10.95 9.48 11.26
C THR A 73 -10.26 10.65 10.59
N LEU A 74 -10.55 10.88 9.31
CA LEU A 74 -10.05 11.98 8.51
C LEU A 74 -11.24 12.71 7.90
N LYS A 75 -11.41 14.00 8.23
CA LYS A 75 -12.52 14.82 7.71
C LYS A 75 -13.91 14.18 7.89
N GLY A 76 -14.11 13.48 9.02
CA GLY A 76 -15.39 12.82 9.35
C GLY A 76 -15.54 11.41 8.78
N PHE A 77 -14.59 10.92 7.99
CA PHE A 77 -14.59 9.57 7.43
C PHE A 77 -13.59 8.68 8.16
N GLU A 78 -14.03 7.54 8.68
CA GLU A 78 -13.15 6.54 9.26
C GLU A 78 -12.39 5.79 8.16
N SER A 79 -11.07 5.71 8.27
CA SER A 79 -10.20 4.92 7.40
C SER A 79 -9.77 3.66 8.12
N GLN A 80 -10.12 2.49 7.58
CA GLN A 80 -9.88 1.16 8.16
C GLN A 80 -8.72 0.42 7.46
N GLY A 81 -7.71 1.19 7.08
CA GLY A 81 -6.55 0.73 6.34
C GLY A 81 -5.88 1.88 5.59
N MET A 82 -4.90 1.52 4.78
CA MET A 82 -4.11 2.48 4.00
C MET A 82 -3.69 1.85 2.67
N ILE A 83 -3.95 2.54 1.56
CA ILE A 83 -3.39 2.15 0.25
C ILE A 83 -1.91 2.50 0.23
N LEU A 84 -1.06 1.58 -0.23
CA LEU A 84 0.37 1.83 -0.34
C LEU A 84 0.73 2.49 -1.66
N ILE A 85 1.58 3.51 -1.60
CA ILE A 85 2.07 4.26 -2.75
C ILE A 85 3.59 4.34 -2.75
N ALA A 86 4.20 4.36 -3.93
CA ALA A 86 5.59 4.73 -4.13
C ALA A 86 5.67 6.21 -4.47
N GLU A 87 6.57 6.92 -3.78
CA GLU A 87 6.83 8.33 -4.01
C GLU A 87 8.34 8.60 -4.12
N LYS A 88 8.72 9.42 -5.09
CA LYS A 88 10.04 10.02 -5.13
C LYS A 88 10.02 11.43 -5.68
N ARG A 89 10.84 12.29 -5.10
CA ARG A 89 11.19 13.58 -5.67
C ARG A 89 12.31 13.43 -6.71
N ASP A 90 12.07 13.98 -7.89
CA ASP A 90 13.00 14.04 -9.02
C ASP A 90 13.17 15.52 -9.42
N GLY A 91 14.15 16.19 -8.82
CA GLY A 91 14.32 17.65 -8.93
C GLY A 91 13.13 18.42 -8.34
N LEU A 92 12.44 19.17 -9.20
CA LEU A 92 11.21 19.91 -8.84
C LEU A 92 9.94 19.08 -9.01
N ALA A 93 10.00 17.93 -9.69
CA ALA A 93 8.86 17.06 -9.91
C ALA A 93 8.73 16.02 -8.79
N GLN A 94 7.50 15.66 -8.45
CA GLN A 94 7.19 14.57 -7.53
C GLN A 94 6.50 13.46 -8.33
N LYS A 95 7.06 12.24 -8.29
CA LYS A 95 6.50 11.08 -8.98
C LYS A 95 5.82 10.17 -7.97
N TRP A 96 4.61 9.74 -8.34
CA TRP A 96 3.71 8.95 -7.52
C TRP A 96 3.23 7.74 -8.30
N SER A 97 3.08 6.62 -7.60
CA SER A 97 2.57 5.38 -8.16
C SER A 97 1.88 4.55 -7.09
N ILE A 98 0.75 3.95 -7.39
CA ILE A 98 0.15 2.95 -6.49
C ILE A 98 0.83 1.60 -6.71
N LEU A 99 0.83 0.77 -5.68
CA LEU A 99 1.37 -0.58 -5.78
C LEU A 99 0.30 -1.52 -6.32
N ILE A 100 0.57 -2.21 -7.43
CA ILE A 100 -0.41 -3.03 -8.15
C ILE A 100 0.06 -4.46 -8.39
N VAL A 101 -0.93 -5.28 -8.72
CA VAL A 101 -0.81 -6.66 -9.20
C VAL A 101 -1.73 -6.85 -10.40
N GLU A 102 -1.41 -7.79 -11.29
CA GLU A 102 -2.19 -8.06 -12.50
C GLU A 102 -3.13 -9.27 -12.32
N THR A 103 -2.65 -10.34 -11.67
CA THR A 103 -3.32 -11.65 -11.67
C THR A 103 -3.84 -12.08 -10.30
N SER A 104 -3.28 -11.53 -9.23
CA SER A 104 -3.56 -11.95 -7.86
C SER A 104 -5.01 -11.66 -7.47
N GLU A 105 -5.56 -12.51 -6.62
CA GLU A 105 -6.92 -12.38 -6.13
C GLU A 105 -7.00 -11.38 -4.97
N LYS A 106 -8.15 -10.73 -4.83
CA LYS A 106 -8.47 -9.91 -3.65
C LYS A 106 -8.35 -10.75 -2.37
N GLY A 107 -7.81 -10.14 -1.32
CA GLY A 107 -7.49 -10.79 -0.05
C GLY A 107 -6.15 -11.52 -0.01
N SER A 108 -5.46 -11.68 -1.16
CA SER A 108 -4.13 -12.30 -1.18
C SER A 108 -3.15 -11.54 -0.29
N ALA A 109 -2.42 -12.27 0.55
CA ALA A 109 -1.37 -11.70 1.38
C ALA A 109 -0.15 -11.28 0.54
N VAL A 110 0.51 -10.20 0.96
CA VAL A 110 1.77 -9.71 0.39
C VAL A 110 2.90 -9.94 1.39
N PHE A 111 3.96 -10.60 0.93
CA PHE A 111 5.09 -11.01 1.76
C PHE A 111 6.43 -10.83 1.04
N VAL A 112 7.51 -10.70 1.81
CA VAL A 112 8.89 -10.61 1.29
C VAL A 112 9.50 -11.99 1.08
N GLU A 113 9.11 -12.94 1.92
CA GLU A 113 9.38 -14.37 1.82
C GLU A 113 8.14 -15.10 2.33
N PRO A 114 7.79 -16.27 1.79
CA PRO A 114 6.69 -17.07 2.31
C PRO A 114 6.96 -17.32 3.80
N THR A 115 6.20 -16.66 4.64
CA THR A 115 6.25 -16.79 6.10
C THR A 115 4.88 -17.26 6.54
N GLU A 116 4.85 -18.00 7.64
CA GLU A 116 3.58 -18.49 8.20
C GLU A 116 2.61 -17.32 8.36
N LEU A 117 1.34 -17.57 7.98
CA LEU A 117 0.24 -16.66 8.25
C LEU A 117 0.21 -16.39 9.75
N LYS A 118 0.66 -15.21 10.16
CA LYS A 118 0.53 -14.75 11.53
C LYS A 118 -0.74 -13.92 11.62
N LEU A 119 -1.51 -14.14 12.67
CA LEU A 119 -2.51 -13.17 13.06
C LEU A 119 -1.76 -11.91 13.50
N HIS A 120 -1.90 -10.82 12.76
CA HIS A 120 -1.24 -9.57 13.08
C HIS A 120 -2.11 -8.76 14.02
N SER A 121 -1.54 -8.34 15.15
CA SER A 121 -2.14 -7.31 16.00
C SER A 121 -2.23 -5.98 15.24
N GLU A 122 -3.10 -5.08 15.69
CA GLU A 122 -3.10 -3.72 15.19
C GLU A 122 -1.76 -3.02 15.43
N ILE A 123 -1.34 -2.19 14.49
CA ILE A 123 -0.10 -1.42 14.54
C ILE A 123 -0.37 0.09 14.48
N GLU A 124 0.58 0.86 15.00
CA GLU A 124 0.60 2.31 14.84
C GLU A 124 1.26 2.70 13.51
N PHE A 125 1.00 3.92 13.04
CA PHE A 125 1.66 4.42 11.83
C PHE A 125 3.20 4.45 11.97
N SER A 126 3.71 4.69 13.18
CA SER A 126 5.15 4.66 13.46
C SER A 126 5.77 3.27 13.28
N ASP A 127 5.03 2.19 13.53
CA ASP A 127 5.52 0.83 13.25
C ASP A 127 5.74 0.63 11.75
N PHE A 128 4.81 1.12 10.93
CA PHE A 128 4.94 1.09 9.48
C PHE A 128 6.11 1.96 9.00
N GLN A 129 6.27 3.18 9.54
CA GLN A 129 7.40 4.06 9.19
C GLN A 129 8.77 3.45 9.53
N ALA A 130 8.84 2.52 10.48
CA ALA A 130 10.07 1.79 10.81
C ALA A 130 10.42 0.69 9.78
N VAL A 131 9.53 0.43 8.80
CA VAL A 131 9.74 -0.54 7.72
C VAL A 131 10.13 0.21 6.45
N ASN A 132 11.43 0.18 6.12
CA ASN A 132 11.96 0.82 4.92
C ASN A 132 11.69 -0.02 3.67
N LEU A 133 10.58 0.27 2.99
CA LEU A 133 10.24 -0.28 1.69
C LEU A 133 10.63 0.70 0.58
N VAL A 134 11.23 0.19 -0.49
CA VAL A 134 11.64 1.02 -1.62
C VAL A 134 11.38 0.35 -2.96
N VAL A 135 11.32 1.16 -4.03
CA VAL A 135 11.30 0.65 -5.41
C VAL A 135 12.73 0.39 -5.89
N ASN A 136 12.99 -0.75 -6.52
CA ASN A 136 14.30 -1.05 -7.11
C ASN A 136 14.41 -0.59 -8.58
N LYS A 137 15.57 -0.80 -9.22
CA LYS A 137 15.81 -0.42 -10.63
C LYS A 137 14.89 -1.11 -11.64
N LYS A 138 14.23 -2.21 -11.25
CA LYS A 138 13.29 -2.98 -12.08
C LYS A 138 11.83 -2.52 -11.88
N GLY A 139 11.58 -1.54 -11.00
CA GLY A 139 10.22 -1.11 -10.64
C GLY A 139 9.52 -2.03 -9.65
N GLU A 140 10.23 -2.99 -9.06
CA GLU A 140 9.71 -3.91 -8.04
C GLU A 140 9.81 -3.24 -6.66
N VAL A 141 8.83 -3.50 -5.79
CA VAL A 141 8.87 -3.04 -4.39
C VAL A 141 9.69 -4.04 -3.58
N ILE A 142 10.64 -3.56 -2.78
CA ILE A 142 11.58 -4.40 -2.03
C ILE A 142 11.68 -3.99 -0.55
N TYR A 143 11.97 -4.98 0.29
CA TYR A 143 12.41 -4.83 1.68
C TYR A 143 13.73 -5.57 1.84
N ASN A 144 14.78 -4.90 2.34
CA ASN A 144 16.11 -5.52 2.52
C ASN A 144 16.60 -6.29 1.26
N ASN A 145 16.46 -5.68 0.07
CA ASN A 145 16.80 -6.25 -1.25
C ASN A 145 15.97 -7.46 -1.72
N LYS A 146 14.95 -7.86 -0.96
CA LYS A 146 14.02 -8.94 -1.33
C LYS A 146 12.70 -8.35 -1.83
N PRO A 147 12.14 -8.85 -2.95
CA PRO A 147 10.90 -8.32 -3.51
C PRO A 147 9.70 -8.65 -2.63
N LEU A 148 8.74 -7.72 -2.58
CA LEU A 148 7.40 -8.00 -2.12
C LEU A 148 6.67 -8.80 -3.19
N THR A 149 5.98 -9.84 -2.75
CA THR A 149 5.33 -10.83 -3.61
C THR A 149 3.98 -11.23 -3.04
N THR A 150 3.07 -11.61 -3.91
CA THR A 150 1.99 -12.53 -3.55
C THR A 150 2.48 -13.96 -3.84
N LYS A 151 1.60 -14.96 -3.68
CA LYS A 151 1.91 -16.33 -4.09
C LYS A 151 2.25 -16.45 -5.60
N ASN A 152 1.68 -15.59 -6.43
CA ASN A 152 1.68 -15.76 -7.88
C ASN A 152 2.55 -14.75 -8.62
N GLU A 153 2.81 -13.58 -8.04
CA GLU A 153 3.53 -12.51 -8.72
C GLU A 153 4.26 -11.55 -7.77
N LYS A 154 5.09 -10.69 -8.36
CA LYS A 154 5.76 -9.59 -7.65
C LYS A 154 4.89 -8.34 -7.66
N ILE A 155 4.98 -7.56 -6.59
CA ILE A 155 4.37 -6.24 -6.52
C ILE A 155 5.13 -5.26 -7.41
N LYS A 156 4.38 -4.52 -8.24
CA LYS A 156 4.91 -3.51 -9.16
C LYS A 156 4.27 -2.14 -8.88
N THR A 157 4.79 -1.13 -9.55
CA THR A 157 4.25 0.23 -9.61
C THR A 157 3.37 0.39 -10.85
N ASP A 158 2.22 1.07 -10.77
CA ASP A 158 1.33 1.29 -11.93
C ASP A 158 1.88 2.33 -12.92
N ARG A 159 2.69 3.24 -12.41
CA ARG A 159 3.46 4.24 -13.17
C ARG A 159 4.94 4.09 -12.85
N LYS A 160 5.79 4.49 -13.80
CA LYS A 160 7.26 4.50 -13.61
C LYS A 160 7.65 5.46 -12.48
N VAL A 161 8.38 4.95 -11.49
CA VAL A 161 9.03 5.72 -10.42
C VAL A 161 10.50 5.30 -10.35
N GLU A 162 11.39 6.21 -9.98
CA GLU A 162 12.82 5.91 -9.91
C GLU A 162 13.15 4.93 -8.79
N SER A 163 14.25 4.18 -8.99
CA SER A 163 14.86 3.38 -7.94
C SER A 163 15.13 4.24 -6.69
N GLY A 164 14.82 3.69 -5.52
CA GLY A 164 14.91 4.37 -4.23
C GLY A 164 13.68 5.21 -3.87
N ALA A 165 12.61 5.19 -4.67
CA ALA A 165 11.32 5.71 -4.25
C ALA A 165 10.87 5.05 -2.95
N GLN A 166 10.39 5.83 -1.99
CA GLN A 166 9.93 5.37 -0.69
C GLN A 166 8.47 4.93 -0.79
N ILE A 167 8.08 3.92 0.00
CA ILE A 167 6.67 3.52 0.11
C ILE A 167 6.03 4.20 1.31
N TYR A 168 4.84 4.76 1.09
CA TYR A 168 3.99 5.37 2.12
C TYR A 168 2.60 4.75 2.12
#